data_AF-A0A9W7KTU3-F1
#
_entry.id   AF-A0A9W7KTU3-F1
#
_cell.length_a   1.000
_cell.length_b   1.000
_cell.length_c   1.000
_cell.angle_alpha   90.00
_cell.angle_beta   90.00
_cell.angle_gamma   90.00
#
_symmetry.space_group_name_H-M   'P 1'
#
loop_
_entity.id
_entity.type
_entity.pdbx_description
1 polymer ?
#
loop_
_entity_poly.entity_id
_entity_poly.type
_entity_poly.pdbx_seq_one_letter_code
_entity_poly.pdbx_strand_id
1 'polypeptide(L)'
;MKKYVVRCLLLLLLSPLTTAKENVTPEDERIRYEGRFDSPAPGTYRTDWPCARLSFGVNNVREEGGSIDVSWSSERVRLNATAWRADGSIASSEIFVGPKWRNKKQTSTLNLPKDASFVTIRKLTQAAPFGTGIGEKALAASVWEYHGVEVTGAEVVSLSPRKRVVEYIGASDSAGYCADGTPDIDGTAALLIDSWLYDNCDLATPGLLANYFDADLWVEAEGGMGLTQNANARIPAFEGKYPLPYFWENQALLTDSSSSWDPTDSNNQLSPDLVVVSLGGNDYNHQHGNVPSNETFSAAYEEFLLKIFSAYESNEDAKILSVCGQGSPAESAFDPDNNRCSPCPHVEDALNDFKINHPELGERAYLGFVPCDGSVVVGDDDIGCAGHKNAVGQRKVFDYLQPLVSEIMDW
;
A
#
# COMPACT_ATOMS: atom_id res chain seq x y z
N MET A 1 20.18 -83.10 15.97
CA MET A 1 19.30 -82.02 15.45
C MET A 1 19.66 -80.71 16.13
N LYS A 2 20.50 -79.88 15.49
CA LYS A 2 20.84 -78.52 15.96
C LYS A 2 19.99 -77.53 15.15
N LYS A 3 19.09 -76.80 15.82
CA LYS A 3 18.28 -75.73 15.20
C LYS A 3 19.08 -74.43 15.21
N TYR A 4 19.39 -73.91 14.02
CA TYR A 4 19.91 -72.57 13.83
C TYR A 4 18.76 -71.57 13.91
N VAL A 5 18.84 -70.63 14.85
CA VAL A 5 17.95 -69.46 14.92
C VAL A 5 18.62 -68.37 14.09
N VAL A 6 18.09 -68.11 12.90
CA VAL A 6 18.49 -66.96 12.07
C VAL A 6 17.77 -65.73 12.62
N ARG A 7 18.53 -64.81 13.23
CA ARG A 7 18.05 -63.45 13.54
C ARG A 7 18.13 -62.63 12.25
N CYS A 8 16.98 -62.33 11.65
CA CYS A 8 16.87 -61.27 10.65
C CYS A 8 17.08 -59.92 11.35
N LEU A 9 18.24 -59.30 11.15
CA LEU A 9 18.42 -57.87 11.41
C LEU A 9 17.63 -57.12 10.33
N LEU A 10 16.52 -56.49 10.72
CA LEU A 10 15.85 -55.49 9.91
C LEU A 10 16.73 -54.22 9.94
N LEU A 11 17.53 -54.01 8.90
CA LEU A 11 18.15 -52.71 8.65
C LEU A 11 17.04 -51.77 8.18
N LEU A 12 16.50 -50.98 9.11
CA LEU A 12 15.76 -49.77 8.79
C LEU A 12 16.74 -48.80 8.11
N LEU A 13 16.73 -48.81 6.78
CA LEU A 13 17.31 -47.75 5.97
C LEU A 13 16.49 -46.48 6.27
N LEU A 14 16.93 -45.71 7.25
CA LEU A 14 16.55 -44.31 7.40
C LEU A 14 17.13 -43.59 6.18
N SER A 15 16.35 -43.53 5.10
CA SER A 15 16.57 -42.55 4.05
C SER A 15 16.70 -41.19 4.73
N PRO A 16 17.77 -40.42 4.51
CA PRO A 16 17.79 -39.05 4.98
C PRO A 16 16.56 -38.38 4.38
N LEU A 17 15.66 -37.88 5.24
CA LEU A 17 14.60 -36.96 4.84
C LEU A 17 15.33 -35.78 4.22
N THR A 18 15.55 -35.83 2.91
CA THR A 18 16.05 -34.70 2.13
C THR A 18 15.07 -33.59 2.37
N THR A 19 15.52 -32.55 3.06
CA THR A 19 14.73 -31.35 3.29
C THR A 19 14.38 -30.78 1.93
N ALA A 20 13.12 -30.96 1.53
CA ALA A 20 12.58 -30.34 0.33
C ALA A 20 12.79 -28.84 0.50
N LYS A 21 13.71 -28.33 -0.31
CA LYS A 21 14.22 -26.98 -0.26
C LYS A 21 14.16 -26.46 -1.69
N GLU A 22 13.35 -25.44 -1.88
CA GLU A 22 13.07 -24.85 -3.18
C GLU A 22 13.55 -23.41 -3.19
N ASN A 23 14.34 -23.04 -4.20
CA ASN A 23 14.75 -21.66 -4.42
C ASN A 23 13.89 -21.07 -5.53
N VAL A 24 13.16 -20.01 -5.21
CA VAL A 24 12.25 -19.33 -6.12
C VAL A 24 12.81 -17.95 -6.42
N THR A 25 13.10 -17.69 -7.69
CA THR A 25 13.63 -16.41 -8.17
C THR A 25 12.52 -15.36 -8.29
N PRO A 26 12.85 -14.06 -8.31
CA PRO A 26 11.84 -13.02 -8.54
C PRO A 26 11.01 -13.21 -9.81
N GLU A 27 11.58 -13.74 -10.89
CA GLU A 27 10.90 -13.97 -12.16
C GLU A 27 10.02 -15.22 -12.19
N ASP A 28 9.91 -15.97 -11.09
CA ASP A 28 9.10 -17.17 -11.07
C ASP A 28 7.61 -16.84 -11.26
N GLU A 29 6.99 -17.40 -12.30
CA GLU A 29 5.60 -17.14 -12.69
C GLU A 29 4.57 -17.52 -11.61
N ARG A 30 4.98 -18.26 -10.57
CA ARG A 30 4.12 -18.60 -9.42
C ARG A 30 4.04 -17.46 -8.41
N ILE A 31 4.96 -16.49 -8.46
CA ILE A 31 4.90 -15.29 -7.64
C ILE A 31 4.02 -14.26 -8.35
N ARG A 32 2.97 -13.81 -7.66
CA ARG A 32 2.14 -12.70 -8.09
C ARG A 32 2.60 -11.41 -7.44
N TYR A 33 2.73 -10.36 -8.23
CA TYR A 33 3.06 -9.01 -7.78
C TYR A 33 1.83 -8.11 -7.90
N GLU A 34 1.53 -7.36 -6.83
CA GLU A 34 0.44 -6.39 -6.75
C GLU A 34 1.01 -5.05 -6.30
N GLY A 35 0.66 -3.97 -6.99
CA GLY A 35 1.36 -2.69 -6.92
C GLY A 35 2.27 -2.47 -8.13
N ARG A 36 2.94 -1.31 -8.17
CA ARG A 36 3.91 -1.00 -9.23
C ARG A 36 5.28 -1.53 -8.85
N PHE A 37 5.85 -2.34 -9.72
CA PHE A 37 7.21 -2.87 -9.60
C PHE A 37 8.01 -2.57 -10.87
N ASP A 38 9.30 -2.38 -10.70
CA ASP A 38 10.27 -2.43 -11.80
C ASP A 38 11.26 -3.58 -11.61
N SER A 39 12.00 -3.90 -12.68
CA SER A 39 13.02 -4.94 -12.69
C SER A 39 14.28 -4.39 -13.39
N PRO A 40 15.16 -3.68 -12.67
CA PRO A 40 16.32 -3.01 -13.27
C PRO A 40 17.38 -3.98 -13.80
N ALA A 41 17.37 -5.22 -13.31
CA ALA A 41 18.25 -6.31 -13.73
C ALA A 41 17.61 -7.66 -13.41
N PRO A 42 17.98 -8.75 -14.12
CA PRO A 42 17.55 -10.09 -13.75
C PRO A 42 17.89 -10.43 -12.29
N GLY A 43 16.95 -11.03 -11.59
CA GLY A 43 17.03 -11.44 -10.20
C GLY A 43 16.69 -10.35 -9.19
N THR A 44 16.13 -9.22 -9.61
CA THR A 44 15.75 -8.13 -8.70
C THR A 44 14.49 -7.42 -9.17
N TYR A 45 13.48 -7.39 -8.30
CA TYR A 45 12.28 -6.57 -8.47
C TYR A 45 12.28 -5.48 -7.40
N ARG A 46 11.88 -4.25 -7.74
CA ARG A 46 11.85 -3.13 -6.79
C ARG A 46 10.50 -2.45 -6.76
N THR A 47 10.19 -1.84 -5.62
CA THR A 47 9.02 -0.98 -5.45
C THR A 47 9.26 -0.02 -4.29
N ASP A 48 8.66 1.17 -4.34
CA ASP A 48 8.65 2.12 -3.23
C ASP A 48 7.23 2.57 -2.83
N TRP A 49 6.20 2.26 -3.62
CA TRP A 49 4.83 2.56 -3.23
C TRP A 49 4.40 1.75 -1.99
N PRO A 50 3.59 2.33 -1.08
CA PRO A 50 3.04 1.59 0.04
C PRO A 50 2.13 0.46 -0.46
N CYS A 51 1.95 -0.57 0.35
CA CYS A 51 1.04 -1.70 0.10
C CYS A 51 1.35 -2.59 -1.09
N ALA A 52 2.41 -2.29 -1.86
CA ALA A 52 2.97 -3.19 -2.83
C ALA A 52 3.26 -4.56 -2.17
N ARG A 53 2.81 -5.62 -2.83
CA ARG A 53 2.72 -6.96 -2.26
C ARG A 53 3.21 -8.00 -3.26
N LEU A 54 3.93 -9.00 -2.78
CA LEU A 54 4.10 -10.26 -3.47
C LEU A 54 3.29 -11.35 -2.78
N SER A 55 2.80 -12.32 -3.54
CA SER A 55 2.06 -13.46 -3.01
C SER A 55 2.29 -14.74 -3.81
N PHE A 56 2.22 -15.88 -3.14
CA PHE A 56 2.31 -17.21 -3.76
C PHE A 56 1.64 -18.25 -2.87
N GLY A 57 1.13 -19.32 -3.48
CA GLY A 57 0.59 -20.46 -2.76
C GLY A 57 1.69 -21.36 -2.19
N VAL A 58 1.39 -22.06 -1.11
CA VAL A 58 2.29 -23.05 -0.51
C VAL A 58 1.56 -24.35 -0.25
N ASN A 59 2.19 -25.46 -0.64
CA ASN A 59 1.73 -26.81 -0.30
C ASN A 59 2.72 -27.42 0.69
N ASN A 60 2.36 -27.49 1.97
CA ASN A 60 3.19 -28.11 2.99
C ASN A 60 3.38 -29.60 2.69
N VAL A 61 4.64 -30.05 2.61
CA VAL A 61 5.01 -31.46 2.39
C VAL A 61 5.40 -32.16 3.69
N ARG A 62 5.35 -31.44 4.81
CA ARG A 62 5.75 -31.89 6.15
C ARG A 62 4.62 -31.74 7.16
N GLU A 63 4.53 -32.68 8.09
CA GLU A 63 3.54 -32.61 9.18
C GLU A 63 3.85 -31.50 10.18
N GLU A 64 5.14 -31.20 10.38
CA GLU A 64 5.62 -30.14 11.27
C GLU A 64 5.54 -28.72 10.67
N GLY A 65 5.18 -28.60 9.38
CA GLY A 65 5.23 -27.34 8.64
C GLY A 65 6.62 -27.04 8.06
N GLY A 66 6.85 -25.78 7.73
CA GLY A 66 8.04 -25.32 7.03
C GLY A 66 8.45 -23.89 7.39
N SER A 67 9.23 -23.27 6.52
CA SER A 67 9.59 -21.86 6.61
C SER A 67 9.86 -21.30 5.22
N ILE A 68 9.81 -19.96 5.13
CA ILE A 68 10.39 -19.24 4.01
C ILE A 68 11.51 -18.32 4.52
N ASP A 69 12.56 -18.22 3.73
CA ASP A 69 13.67 -17.30 3.90
C ASP A 69 13.67 -16.32 2.73
N VAL A 70 13.25 -15.09 3.01
CA VAL A 70 13.05 -14.03 2.01
C VAL A 70 14.35 -13.25 1.90
N SER A 71 14.93 -13.19 0.70
CA SER A 71 16.13 -12.41 0.43
C SER A 71 15.73 -11.04 -0.13
N TRP A 72 16.08 -9.96 0.56
CA TRP A 72 15.68 -8.61 0.19
C TRP A 72 16.71 -7.56 0.63
N SER A 73 16.61 -6.35 0.11
CA SER A 73 17.42 -5.21 0.54
C SER A 73 16.55 -3.96 0.56
N SER A 74 16.86 -3.03 1.45
CA SER A 74 16.13 -1.78 1.63
C SER A 74 16.87 -0.81 2.52
N GLU A 75 16.36 0.42 2.57
CA GLU A 75 16.56 1.38 3.63
C GLU A 75 15.18 1.84 4.12
N ARG A 76 14.93 1.88 5.44
CA ARG A 76 13.68 2.41 6.03
C ARG A 76 12.38 1.75 5.55
N VAL A 77 12.44 0.47 5.23
CA VAL A 77 11.25 -0.32 4.85
C VAL A 77 10.80 -1.22 5.99
N ARG A 78 9.50 -1.30 6.19
CA ARG A 78 8.86 -2.38 6.97
C ARG A 78 8.07 -3.26 6.00
N LEU A 79 8.22 -4.57 6.13
CA LEU A 79 7.45 -5.55 5.39
C LEU A 79 6.61 -6.39 6.36
N ASN A 80 5.34 -6.61 6.05
CA ASN A 80 4.53 -7.60 6.74
C ASN A 80 4.51 -8.90 5.93
N ALA A 81 5.20 -9.93 6.42
CA ALA A 81 5.17 -11.27 5.86
C ALA A 81 4.14 -12.10 6.63
N THR A 82 3.11 -12.60 5.93
CA THR A 82 2.00 -13.31 6.53
C THR A 82 1.76 -14.63 5.81
N ALA A 83 1.68 -15.73 6.56
CA ALA A 83 1.19 -17.01 6.07
C ALA A 83 -0.30 -17.11 6.43
N TRP A 84 -1.10 -17.45 5.44
CA TRP A 84 -2.56 -17.49 5.53
C TRP A 84 -3.07 -18.91 5.42
N ARG A 85 -4.14 -19.23 6.13
CA ARG A 85 -4.91 -20.45 5.94
C ARG A 85 -5.86 -20.30 4.74
N ALA A 86 -6.37 -21.42 4.25
CA ALA A 86 -7.34 -21.46 3.15
C ALA A 86 -8.64 -20.69 3.44
N ASP A 87 -9.00 -20.50 4.72
CA ASP A 87 -10.17 -19.72 5.13
C ASP A 87 -9.91 -18.21 5.24
N GLY A 88 -8.70 -17.75 4.89
CA GLY A 88 -8.30 -16.36 4.98
C GLY A 88 -7.88 -15.91 6.38
N SER A 89 -7.84 -16.80 7.38
CA SER A 89 -7.29 -16.48 8.70
C SER A 89 -5.75 -16.52 8.70
N ILE A 90 -5.13 -15.69 9.53
CA ILE A 90 -3.67 -15.62 9.66
C ILE A 90 -3.16 -16.87 10.38
N ALA A 91 -2.28 -17.63 9.73
CA ALA A 91 -1.58 -18.77 10.31
C ALA A 91 -0.35 -18.33 11.13
N SER A 92 0.43 -17.42 10.56
CA SER A 92 1.58 -16.76 11.19
C SER A 92 1.84 -15.42 10.50
N SER A 93 2.47 -14.48 11.19
CA SER A 93 2.86 -13.19 10.62
C SER A 93 4.11 -12.67 11.32
N GLU A 94 4.98 -12.00 10.57
CA GLU A 94 6.21 -11.39 11.05
C GLU A 94 6.42 -10.04 10.36
N ILE A 95 6.85 -9.04 11.13
CA ILE A 95 7.26 -7.74 10.58
C ILE A 95 8.77 -7.76 10.35
N PHE A 96 9.18 -7.71 9.08
CA PHE A 96 10.58 -7.54 8.71
C PHE A 96 10.93 -6.06 8.66
N VAL A 97 12.03 -5.69 9.31
CA VAL A 97 12.45 -4.29 9.43
C VAL A 97 13.79 -4.09 8.72
N GLY A 98 13.79 -3.16 7.78
CA GLY A 98 14.97 -2.73 7.04
C GLY A 98 15.91 -1.90 7.91
N PRO A 99 17.19 -1.80 7.53
CA PRO A 99 18.09 -0.89 8.22
C PRO A 99 17.62 0.56 8.03
N LYS A 100 17.75 1.36 9.08
CA LYS A 100 17.49 2.81 9.04
C LYS A 100 18.45 3.56 8.11
N TRP A 101 19.66 3.03 7.96
CA TRP A 101 20.75 3.64 7.21
C TRP A 101 21.44 2.60 6.34
N ARG A 102 21.70 2.98 5.08
CA ARG A 102 22.41 2.19 4.06
C ARG A 102 21.63 0.95 3.63
N ASN A 103 21.29 0.92 2.36
CA ASN A 103 20.77 -0.28 1.71
C ASN A 103 21.73 -1.48 1.90
N LYS A 104 21.21 -2.57 2.47
CA LYS A 104 21.95 -3.81 2.71
C LYS A 104 21.07 -5.02 2.40
N LYS A 105 21.63 -5.97 1.65
CA LYS A 105 21.02 -7.29 1.44
C LYS A 105 20.96 -8.08 2.75
N GLN A 106 19.78 -8.62 3.03
CA GLN A 106 19.47 -9.39 4.21
C GLN A 106 18.46 -10.50 3.92
N THR A 107 18.36 -11.44 4.86
CA THR A 107 17.41 -12.54 4.81
C THR A 107 16.50 -12.46 6.05
N SER A 108 15.21 -12.62 5.84
CA SER A 108 14.22 -12.63 6.92
C SER A 108 13.35 -13.88 6.80
N THR A 109 13.07 -14.51 7.94
CA THR A 109 12.42 -15.81 8.01
C THR A 109 10.98 -15.65 8.48
N LEU A 110 10.04 -16.32 7.79
CA LEU A 110 8.67 -16.52 8.27
C LEU A 110 8.42 -18.01 8.46
N ASN A 111 7.92 -18.39 9.62
CA ASN A 111 7.49 -19.77 9.87
C ASN A 111 6.23 -20.09 9.06
N LEU A 112 6.17 -21.26 8.44
CA LEU A 112 4.99 -21.78 7.76
C LEU A 112 4.33 -22.88 8.61
N PRO A 113 3.24 -22.59 9.33
CA PRO A 113 2.42 -23.63 9.93
C PRO A 113 1.93 -24.64 8.89
N LYS A 114 1.70 -25.89 9.30
CA LYS A 114 1.26 -26.98 8.41
C LYS A 114 -0.03 -26.70 7.64
N ASP A 115 -0.88 -25.83 8.16
CA ASP A 115 -2.16 -25.42 7.60
C ASP A 115 -2.07 -24.11 6.80
N ALA A 116 -0.87 -23.54 6.64
CA ALA A 116 -0.62 -22.46 5.70
C ALA A 116 -0.93 -22.92 4.28
N SER A 117 -1.62 -22.07 3.52
CA SER A 117 -2.08 -22.30 2.14
C SER A 117 -1.46 -21.29 1.17
N PHE A 118 -1.19 -20.07 1.61
CA PHE A 118 -0.48 -19.07 0.81
C PHE A 118 0.29 -18.09 1.70
N VAL A 119 1.22 -17.38 1.10
CA VAL A 119 2.03 -16.33 1.75
C VAL A 119 1.80 -15.02 1.03
N THR A 120 1.79 -13.93 1.80
CA THR A 120 1.94 -12.57 1.28
C THR A 120 3.10 -11.87 1.96
N ILE A 121 3.83 -11.04 1.22
CA ILE A 121 4.80 -10.08 1.78
C ILE A 121 4.45 -8.70 1.26
N ARG A 122 4.06 -7.81 2.16
CA ARG A 122 3.56 -6.47 1.81
C ARG A 122 4.45 -5.38 2.39
N LYS A 123 4.76 -4.38 1.59
CA LYS A 123 5.43 -3.17 2.03
C LYS A 123 4.48 -2.28 2.83
N LEU A 124 4.85 -1.94 4.05
CA LEU A 124 4.03 -1.14 4.96
C LEU A 124 4.30 0.36 4.87
N THR A 125 5.52 0.74 4.52
CA THR A 125 6.00 2.12 4.52
C THR A 125 5.67 2.84 3.23
N GLN A 126 5.57 4.17 3.27
CA GLN A 126 5.48 5.01 2.07
C GLN A 126 6.82 5.05 1.30
N ALA A 127 6.89 5.79 0.19
CA ALA A 127 8.05 5.79 -0.70
C ALA A 127 9.21 6.62 -0.15
N ALA A 128 8.93 7.79 0.43
CA ALA A 128 9.96 8.61 1.07
C ALA A 128 9.34 9.52 2.15
N PRO A 129 9.95 9.66 3.33
CA PRO A 129 9.44 10.62 4.31
C PRO A 129 9.46 12.04 3.70
N PHE A 130 8.35 12.77 3.60
CA PHE A 130 8.28 14.09 2.92
C PHE A 130 8.46 14.03 1.38
N GLY A 131 7.99 12.96 0.75
CA GLY A 131 7.95 12.82 -0.70
C GLY A 131 9.30 13.00 -1.41
N THR A 132 9.28 13.64 -2.59
CA THR A 132 10.47 13.86 -3.45
C THR A 132 11.29 15.10 -3.07
N GLY A 133 10.99 15.70 -1.92
CA GLY A 133 11.72 16.85 -1.39
C GLY A 133 12.91 16.44 -0.52
N ILE A 134 12.88 16.81 0.75
CA ILE A 134 13.99 16.54 1.68
C ILE A 134 14.11 15.04 1.98
N GLY A 135 13.00 14.30 1.89
CA GLY A 135 12.93 12.86 2.05
C GLY A 135 13.89 12.10 1.17
N GLU A 136 13.62 12.14 -0.12
CA GLU A 136 14.44 11.52 -1.14
C GLU A 136 15.89 12.01 -1.08
N LYS A 137 16.11 13.33 -0.95
CA LYS A 137 17.43 13.95 -1.09
C LYS A 137 18.35 13.79 0.13
N ALA A 138 17.79 13.70 1.33
CA ALA A 138 18.57 13.73 2.58
C ALA A 138 18.32 12.52 3.50
N LEU A 139 17.17 11.86 3.41
CA LEU A 139 16.74 10.80 4.33
C LEU A 139 16.68 9.41 3.70
N ALA A 140 17.06 9.30 2.42
CA ALA A 140 17.02 8.11 1.58
C ALA A 140 15.60 7.59 1.30
N ALA A 141 15.37 7.16 0.07
CA ALA A 141 14.12 6.56 -0.35
C ALA A 141 13.89 5.19 0.32
N SER A 142 12.65 4.90 0.65
CA SER A 142 12.21 3.63 1.23
C SER A 142 11.93 2.60 0.15
N VAL A 143 12.93 2.32 -0.69
CA VAL A 143 12.84 1.33 -1.77
C VAL A 143 13.00 -0.08 -1.19
N TRP A 144 12.08 -0.97 -1.54
CA TRP A 144 12.21 -2.40 -1.30
C TRP A 144 12.72 -3.09 -2.55
N GLU A 145 13.84 -3.80 -2.45
CA GLU A 145 14.36 -4.67 -3.49
C GLU A 145 14.20 -6.14 -3.07
N TYR A 146 13.47 -6.92 -3.85
CA TYR A 146 13.26 -8.34 -3.65
C TYR A 146 14.20 -9.17 -4.53
N HIS A 147 14.89 -10.16 -3.93
CA HIS A 147 15.91 -10.98 -4.58
C HIS A 147 15.56 -12.48 -4.64
N GLY A 148 14.34 -12.86 -4.25
CA GLY A 148 13.89 -14.25 -4.24
C GLY A 148 13.57 -14.77 -2.84
N VAL A 149 13.01 -15.98 -2.81
CA VAL A 149 12.62 -16.68 -1.59
C VAL A 149 13.07 -18.13 -1.63
N GLU A 150 13.56 -18.60 -0.50
CA GLU A 150 13.92 -19.99 -0.29
C GLU A 150 12.85 -20.64 0.60
N VAL A 151 12.21 -21.69 0.11
CA VAL A 151 11.10 -22.37 0.81
C VAL A 151 11.58 -23.72 1.29
N THR A 152 11.39 -23.98 2.59
CA THR A 152 11.80 -25.22 3.24
C THR A 152 10.57 -25.93 3.81
N GLY A 153 10.37 -27.20 3.44
CA GLY A 153 9.26 -28.01 3.98
C GLY A 153 7.89 -27.78 3.33
N ALA A 154 7.83 -26.95 2.28
CA ALA A 154 6.68 -26.75 1.42
C ALA A 154 7.13 -26.60 -0.05
N GLU A 155 6.20 -26.77 -0.98
CA GLU A 155 6.37 -26.46 -2.40
C GLU A 155 5.63 -25.17 -2.75
N VAL A 156 6.22 -24.34 -3.62
CA VAL A 156 5.57 -23.13 -4.10
C VAL A 156 4.61 -23.47 -5.25
N VAL A 157 3.39 -22.94 -5.17
CA VAL A 157 2.37 -23.10 -6.22
C VAL A 157 1.76 -21.75 -6.60
N SER A 158 1.23 -21.66 -7.81
CA SER A 158 0.53 -20.45 -8.26
C SER A 158 -0.71 -20.18 -7.42
N LEU A 159 -0.94 -18.92 -7.09
CA LEU A 159 -2.16 -18.44 -6.45
C LEU A 159 -3.08 -17.85 -7.53
N SER A 160 -4.38 -18.15 -7.48
CA SER A 160 -5.34 -17.50 -8.37
C SER A 160 -5.47 -16.01 -8.02
N PRO A 161 -5.52 -15.10 -9.03
CA PRO A 161 -5.84 -13.68 -8.82
C PRO A 161 -7.12 -13.51 -8.02
N ARG A 162 -7.18 -12.42 -7.24
CA ARG A 162 -8.46 -12.02 -6.65
C ARG A 162 -9.36 -11.52 -7.76
N LYS A 163 -10.67 -11.62 -7.55
CA LYS A 163 -11.66 -11.23 -8.58
C LYS A 163 -11.83 -9.72 -8.69
N ARG A 164 -11.48 -9.00 -7.63
CA ARG A 164 -11.70 -7.56 -7.50
C ARG A 164 -10.35 -6.86 -7.50
N VAL A 165 -10.29 -5.69 -8.12
CA VAL A 165 -9.08 -4.86 -8.18
C VAL A 165 -9.42 -3.44 -7.76
N VAL A 166 -8.68 -2.92 -6.79
CA VAL A 166 -8.80 -1.53 -6.31
C VAL A 166 -7.48 -0.81 -6.54
N GLU A 167 -7.54 0.38 -7.14
CA GLU A 167 -6.43 1.34 -7.10
C GLU A 167 -6.80 2.49 -6.15
N TYR A 168 -5.86 2.90 -5.30
CA TYR A 168 -6.05 3.97 -4.34
C TYR A 168 -5.01 5.05 -4.56
N ILE A 169 -5.46 6.22 -4.99
CA ILE A 169 -4.62 7.38 -5.32
C ILE A 169 -4.82 8.41 -4.21
N GLY A 170 -3.78 8.76 -3.46
CA GLY A 170 -3.95 9.63 -2.29
C GLY A 170 -2.69 10.20 -1.67
N ALA A 171 -2.79 10.60 -0.41
CA ALA A 171 -1.69 11.23 0.32
C ALA A 171 -1.29 10.42 1.57
N SER A 172 -0.80 11.09 2.62
CA SER A 172 -0.29 10.49 3.86
C SER A 172 -1.23 9.47 4.51
N ASP A 173 -2.52 9.81 4.71
CA ASP A 173 -3.47 8.89 5.34
C ASP A 173 -3.73 7.63 4.49
N SER A 174 -3.73 7.77 3.15
CA SER A 174 -3.84 6.63 2.22
C SER A 174 -2.57 5.77 2.22
N ALA A 175 -1.40 6.40 2.36
CA ALA A 175 -0.12 5.70 2.47
C ALA A 175 0.06 4.96 3.81
N GLY A 176 -0.81 5.23 4.79
CA GLY A 176 -0.73 4.69 6.15
C GLY A 176 0.30 5.40 7.02
N TYR A 177 0.62 6.65 6.71
CA TYR A 177 1.50 7.48 7.53
C TYR A 177 0.99 7.54 8.97
N CYS A 178 1.86 7.25 9.94
CA CYS A 178 1.53 7.29 11.37
C CYS A 178 0.40 6.33 11.82
N ALA A 179 0.03 5.32 11.02
CA ALA A 179 -1.03 4.38 11.38
C ALA A 179 -0.68 3.52 12.63
N ASP A 180 0.58 3.17 12.83
CA ASP A 180 1.07 2.51 14.07
C ASP A 180 1.52 3.52 15.14
N GLY A 181 1.41 4.82 14.87
CA GLY A 181 1.93 5.88 15.73
C GLY A 181 0.98 6.27 16.86
N THR A 182 1.53 7.03 17.82
CA THR A 182 0.75 7.70 18.87
C THR A 182 1.02 9.21 18.82
N PRO A 183 0.16 10.04 19.44
CA PRO A 183 0.39 11.49 19.51
C PRO A 183 1.67 11.86 20.27
N ASP A 184 2.13 10.98 21.18
CA ASP A 184 3.26 11.20 22.09
C ASP A 184 4.64 10.98 21.44
N ILE A 185 4.71 10.76 20.12
CA ILE A 185 6.00 10.62 19.42
C ILE A 185 6.72 11.99 19.45
N ASP A 186 7.74 12.07 20.31
CA ASP A 186 8.42 13.31 20.69
C ASP A 186 9.20 13.97 19.54
N GLY A 187 8.61 15.05 19.00
CA GLY A 187 9.32 16.13 18.31
C GLY A 187 9.55 15.93 16.80
N THR A 188 9.73 17.07 16.12
CA THR A 188 9.92 17.14 14.66
C THR A 188 11.09 16.29 14.16
N ALA A 189 12.17 16.18 14.93
CA ALA A 189 13.32 15.35 14.57
C ALA A 189 13.00 13.84 14.58
N ALA A 190 12.18 13.36 15.52
CA ALA A 190 11.76 11.96 15.56
C ALA A 190 10.82 11.65 14.39
N LEU A 191 9.89 12.55 14.08
CA LEU A 191 9.03 12.41 12.89
C LEU A 191 9.83 12.47 11.60
N LEU A 192 10.86 13.31 11.51
CA LEU A 192 11.72 13.39 10.33
C LEU A 192 12.49 12.09 10.09
N ILE A 193 13.01 11.49 11.14
CA ILE A 193 14.00 10.42 11.03
C ILE A 193 13.36 9.03 11.17
N ASP A 194 12.33 8.89 12.00
CA ASP A 194 11.79 7.62 12.46
C ASP A 194 10.29 7.44 12.15
N SER A 195 9.65 8.38 11.46
CA SER A 195 8.22 8.23 11.09
C SER A 195 7.90 6.95 10.32
N TRP A 196 8.80 6.50 9.44
CA TRP A 196 8.69 5.24 8.70
C TRP A 196 8.49 4.01 9.61
N LEU A 197 8.90 4.07 10.89
CA LEU A 197 8.64 3.00 11.85
C LEU A 197 7.16 2.89 12.24
N TYR A 198 6.38 3.94 11.99
CA TYR A 198 4.97 4.06 12.34
C TYR A 198 4.06 4.04 11.11
N ASP A 199 4.63 3.99 9.90
CA ASP A 199 3.86 3.82 8.67
C ASP A 199 3.35 2.39 8.58
N ASN A 200 2.05 2.23 8.34
CA ASN A 200 1.42 0.93 8.21
C ASN A 200 0.20 0.98 7.28
N CYS A 201 0.45 0.76 5.99
CA CYS A 201 -0.60 0.75 4.98
C CYS A 201 -1.61 -0.42 5.15
N ASP A 202 -1.25 -1.51 5.86
CA ASP A 202 -2.17 -2.63 6.14
C ASP A 202 -3.31 -2.21 7.08
N LEU A 203 -3.03 -1.24 7.95
CA LEU A 203 -4.01 -0.66 8.88
C LEU A 203 -4.65 0.61 8.33
N ALA A 204 -4.16 1.13 7.21
CA ALA A 204 -4.76 2.26 6.53
C ALA A 204 -6.04 1.85 5.79
N THR A 205 -6.93 2.83 5.59
CA THR A 205 -8.21 2.61 4.90
C THR A 205 -8.09 1.80 3.59
N PRO A 206 -7.08 2.04 2.70
CA PRO A 206 -6.92 1.22 1.48
C PRO A 206 -6.68 -0.26 1.77
N GLY A 207 -5.75 -0.57 2.70
CA GLY A 207 -5.45 -1.95 3.11
C GLY A 207 -6.66 -2.64 3.76
N LEU A 208 -7.41 -1.90 4.57
CA LEU A 208 -8.63 -2.40 5.21
C LEU A 208 -9.74 -2.72 4.19
N LEU A 209 -9.99 -1.83 3.23
CA LEU A 209 -10.97 -2.04 2.15
C LEU A 209 -10.61 -3.26 1.31
N ALA A 210 -9.37 -3.35 0.84
CA ALA A 210 -8.94 -4.47 0.00
C ALA A 210 -9.03 -5.82 0.71
N ASN A 211 -8.71 -5.86 2.01
CA ASN A 211 -8.85 -7.07 2.82
C ASN A 211 -10.33 -7.44 3.03
N TYR A 212 -11.20 -6.46 3.30
CA TYR A 212 -12.63 -6.69 3.51
C TYR A 212 -13.32 -7.21 2.24
N PHE A 213 -13.01 -6.61 1.10
CA PHE A 213 -13.63 -6.96 -0.19
C PHE A 213 -12.92 -8.10 -0.93
N ASP A 214 -11.86 -8.69 -0.36
CA ASP A 214 -11.00 -9.67 -1.04
C ASP A 214 -10.57 -9.18 -2.43
N ALA A 215 -10.00 -7.96 -2.47
CA ALA A 215 -9.50 -7.31 -3.68
C ALA A 215 -7.96 -7.29 -3.72
N ASP A 216 -7.39 -7.39 -4.92
CA ASP A 216 -6.01 -6.99 -5.15
C ASP A 216 -5.93 -5.45 -5.09
N LEU A 217 -4.79 -4.90 -4.64
CA LEU A 217 -4.67 -3.50 -4.25
C LEU A 217 -3.41 -2.83 -4.82
N TRP A 218 -3.60 -1.68 -5.44
CA TRP A 218 -2.56 -0.73 -5.84
C TRP A 218 -2.74 0.55 -5.02
N VAL A 219 -1.64 1.10 -4.48
CA VAL A 219 -1.69 2.33 -3.68
C VAL A 219 -0.60 3.29 -4.14
N GLU A 220 -1.02 4.31 -4.87
CA GLU A 220 -0.21 5.44 -5.29
C GLU A 220 -0.48 6.58 -4.32
N ALA A 221 0.20 6.53 -3.17
CA ALA A 221 0.03 7.52 -2.13
C ALA A 221 1.33 7.86 -1.42
N GLU A 222 1.50 9.14 -1.10
CA GLU A 222 2.69 9.65 -0.42
C GLU A 222 2.33 10.89 0.44
N GLY A 223 2.98 11.01 1.60
CA GLY A 223 2.79 12.17 2.47
C GLY A 223 3.13 13.48 1.77
N GLY A 224 2.36 14.53 2.08
CA GLY A 224 2.57 15.87 1.54
C GLY A 224 2.18 16.07 0.07
N MET A 225 1.86 15.02 -0.69
CA MET A 225 1.45 15.18 -2.10
C MET A 225 0.01 15.65 -2.26
N GLY A 226 -0.21 16.56 -3.21
CA GLY A 226 -1.55 17.03 -3.61
C GLY A 226 -1.85 16.78 -5.08
N LEU A 227 -2.96 17.33 -5.56
CA LEU A 227 -3.44 17.23 -6.95
C LEU A 227 -2.78 18.28 -7.85
N THR A 228 -2.83 19.54 -7.43
CA THR A 228 -2.29 20.70 -8.16
C THR A 228 -0.94 21.14 -7.59
N GLN A 229 -0.77 20.97 -6.27
CA GLN A 229 0.43 21.37 -5.55
C GLN A 229 0.59 20.54 -4.27
N ASN A 230 1.84 20.36 -3.83
CA ASN A 230 2.16 19.66 -2.58
C ASN A 230 2.02 20.60 -1.38
N ALA A 231 1.97 20.02 -0.18
CA ALA A 231 2.08 20.78 1.07
C ALA A 231 3.37 21.62 1.05
N ASN A 232 3.32 22.82 1.65
CA ASN A 232 4.45 23.74 1.64
C ASN A 232 4.94 24.10 0.22
N ALA A 233 4.05 24.21 -0.78
CA ALA A 233 4.39 24.41 -2.20
C ALA A 233 5.34 25.59 -2.49
N ARG A 234 5.34 26.62 -1.62
CA ARG A 234 6.27 27.76 -1.72
C ARG A 234 7.74 27.39 -1.49
N ILE A 235 8.00 26.22 -0.90
CA ILE A 235 9.33 25.71 -0.61
C ILE A 235 9.42 24.26 -1.12
N PRO A 236 9.57 24.05 -2.45
CA PRO A 236 9.63 22.71 -3.06
C PRO A 236 10.74 21.81 -2.54
N ALA A 237 11.68 22.34 -1.75
CA ALA A 237 12.69 21.56 -1.07
C ALA A 237 12.11 20.65 0.04
N PHE A 238 10.90 20.91 0.54
CA PHE A 238 10.26 20.07 1.58
C PHE A 238 9.60 18.82 1.00
N GLU A 239 8.57 19.00 0.15
CA GLU A 239 7.72 17.90 -0.38
C GLU A 239 7.95 17.60 -1.86
N GLY A 240 8.89 18.30 -2.50
CA GLY A 240 9.12 18.21 -3.93
C GLY A 240 8.30 19.21 -4.75
N LYS A 241 8.52 19.19 -6.06
CA LYS A 241 7.90 20.13 -7.02
C LYS A 241 6.63 19.57 -7.66
N TYR A 242 6.62 18.27 -7.94
CA TYR A 242 5.58 17.65 -8.76
C TYR A 242 4.46 17.09 -7.88
N PRO A 243 3.19 17.28 -8.24
CA PRO A 243 2.05 16.71 -7.54
C PRO A 243 1.88 15.22 -7.88
N LEU A 244 1.01 14.52 -7.16
CA LEU A 244 0.81 13.08 -7.32
C LEU A 244 0.46 12.63 -8.76
N PRO A 245 -0.41 13.34 -9.52
CA PRO A 245 -0.72 12.95 -10.90
C PRO A 245 0.50 12.79 -11.79
N TYR A 246 1.53 13.62 -11.60
CA TYR A 246 2.78 13.50 -12.35
C TYR A 246 3.43 12.12 -12.15
N PHE A 247 3.50 11.63 -10.92
CA PHE A 247 4.10 10.34 -10.61
C PHE A 247 3.20 9.18 -11.03
N TRP A 248 1.88 9.31 -10.83
CA TRP A 248 0.91 8.31 -11.26
C TRP A 248 0.98 8.08 -12.79
N GLU A 249 1.16 9.14 -13.58
CA GLU A 249 1.25 9.07 -15.05
C GLU A 249 2.59 8.54 -15.57
N ASN A 250 3.69 8.69 -14.82
CA ASN A 250 5.03 8.55 -15.40
C ASN A 250 5.95 7.55 -14.70
N GLN A 251 5.67 7.13 -13.47
CA GLN A 251 6.66 6.44 -12.63
C GLN A 251 6.16 5.15 -11.97
N ALA A 252 6.98 4.10 -12.09
CA ALA A 252 6.73 2.84 -11.39
C ALA A 252 7.26 2.91 -9.95
N LEU A 253 8.35 3.66 -9.73
CA LEU A 253 8.86 4.03 -8.42
C LEU A 253 8.80 5.56 -8.27
N LEU A 254 8.17 6.07 -7.22
CA LEU A 254 8.05 7.51 -6.95
C LEU A 254 9.41 8.22 -6.86
N THR A 255 10.42 7.53 -6.31
CA THR A 255 11.73 8.08 -5.97
C THR A 255 12.82 7.80 -7.01
N ASP A 256 12.49 7.12 -8.11
CA ASP A 256 13.42 6.82 -9.19
C ASP A 256 12.85 7.27 -10.53
N SER A 257 13.26 8.45 -10.99
CA SER A 257 12.80 9.02 -12.27
C SER A 257 13.26 8.22 -13.50
N SER A 258 14.17 7.26 -13.34
CA SER A 258 14.53 6.33 -14.42
C SER A 258 13.55 5.16 -14.55
N SER A 259 12.71 4.97 -13.54
CA SER A 259 11.68 3.94 -13.47
C SER A 259 10.38 4.46 -14.07
N SER A 260 10.08 4.09 -15.32
CA SER A 260 8.88 4.54 -16.03
C SER A 260 7.67 3.67 -15.74
N TRP A 261 6.51 4.29 -15.63
CA TRP A 261 5.20 3.64 -15.69
C TRP A 261 4.33 4.39 -16.68
N ASP A 262 3.51 3.66 -17.43
CA ASP A 262 2.48 4.21 -18.29
C ASP A 262 1.16 3.49 -17.94
N PRO A 263 0.20 4.16 -17.29
CA PRO A 263 -1.05 3.51 -16.88
C PRO A 263 -1.89 3.04 -18.09
N THR A 264 -1.55 3.46 -19.31
CA THR A 264 -2.20 3.02 -20.56
C THR A 264 -1.52 1.83 -21.25
N ASP A 265 -0.33 1.41 -20.79
CA ASP A 265 0.38 0.28 -21.40
C ASP A 265 -0.38 -1.04 -21.13
N SER A 266 -0.83 -1.69 -22.21
CA SER A 266 -1.50 -3.00 -22.17
C SER A 266 -0.70 -4.13 -21.51
N ASN A 267 0.63 -3.97 -21.34
CA ASN A 267 1.45 -4.92 -20.60
C ASN A 267 1.32 -4.74 -19.08
N ASN A 268 0.84 -3.59 -18.61
CA ASN A 268 0.49 -3.37 -17.22
C ASN A 268 -0.85 -4.06 -16.94
N GLN A 269 -0.83 -5.12 -16.13
CA GLN A 269 -2.00 -5.95 -15.84
C GLN A 269 -3.02 -5.26 -14.90
N LEU A 270 -2.94 -3.94 -14.73
CA LEU A 270 -3.81 -3.18 -13.85
C LEU A 270 -5.08 -2.78 -14.62
N SER A 271 -6.20 -3.40 -14.24
CA SER A 271 -7.54 -3.03 -14.71
C SER A 271 -8.45 -2.96 -13.47
N PRO A 272 -8.50 -1.80 -12.78
CA PRO A 272 -9.23 -1.65 -11.54
C PRO A 272 -10.74 -1.66 -11.79
N ASP A 273 -11.49 -2.30 -10.88
CA ASP A 273 -12.94 -2.15 -10.81
C ASP A 273 -13.31 -0.82 -10.14
N LEU A 274 -12.51 -0.41 -9.14
CA LEU A 274 -12.68 0.80 -8.38
C LEU A 274 -11.36 1.55 -8.27
N VAL A 275 -11.37 2.82 -8.66
CA VAL A 275 -10.30 3.77 -8.34
C VAL A 275 -10.80 4.71 -7.26
N VAL A 276 -10.07 4.82 -6.16
CA VAL A 276 -10.38 5.78 -5.09
C VAL A 276 -9.41 6.93 -5.16
N VAL A 277 -9.92 8.15 -5.33
CA VAL A 277 -9.11 9.38 -5.39
C VAL A 277 -9.32 10.16 -4.10
N SER A 278 -8.32 10.18 -3.23
CA SER A 278 -8.32 10.88 -1.94
C SER A 278 -7.23 11.96 -1.93
N LEU A 279 -7.39 12.96 -2.80
CA LEU A 279 -6.50 14.10 -2.99
C LEU A 279 -7.19 15.42 -2.65
N GLY A 280 -6.42 16.50 -2.54
CA GLY A 280 -6.91 17.85 -2.22
C GLY A 280 -6.49 18.33 -0.83
N GLY A 281 -6.28 17.44 0.14
CA GLY A 281 -5.85 17.83 1.49
C GLY A 281 -4.63 18.75 1.47
N ASN A 282 -3.54 18.32 0.84
CA ASN A 282 -2.31 19.08 0.77
C ASN A 282 -2.37 20.28 -0.19
N ASP A 283 -3.36 20.37 -1.08
CA ASP A 283 -3.58 21.56 -1.91
C ASP A 283 -4.06 22.76 -1.09
N TYR A 284 -4.75 22.49 0.03
CA TYR A 284 -5.35 23.50 0.91
C TYR A 284 -4.73 23.58 2.31
N ASN A 285 -4.11 22.50 2.79
CA ASN A 285 -3.41 22.42 4.08
C ASN A 285 -1.92 22.76 3.94
N HIS A 286 -1.33 23.32 5.00
CA HIS A 286 0.09 23.73 5.04
C HIS A 286 0.51 24.65 3.88
N GLN A 287 -0.41 25.49 3.40
CA GLN A 287 -0.16 26.42 2.28
C GLN A 287 0.16 27.86 2.70
N HIS A 288 -0.07 28.21 3.98
CA HIS A 288 0.11 29.58 4.50
C HIS A 288 -0.54 30.66 3.59
N GLY A 289 -1.79 30.38 3.19
CA GLY A 289 -2.60 31.26 2.33
C GLY A 289 -2.34 31.12 0.82
N ASN A 290 -1.49 30.20 0.38
CA ASN A 290 -1.20 29.93 -1.03
C ASN A 290 -2.07 28.80 -1.61
N VAL A 291 -3.39 28.91 -1.49
CA VAL A 291 -4.31 27.86 -1.96
C VAL A 291 -4.74 28.11 -3.41
N PRO A 292 -5.01 27.07 -4.22
CA PRO A 292 -5.54 27.23 -5.57
C PRO A 292 -6.95 27.86 -5.53
N SER A 293 -7.34 28.53 -6.61
CA SER A 293 -8.74 28.93 -6.78
C SER A 293 -9.61 27.68 -7.03
N ASN A 294 -10.92 27.79 -6.77
CA ASN A 294 -11.84 26.68 -7.05
C ASN A 294 -11.78 26.26 -8.52
N GLU A 295 -11.76 27.23 -9.43
CA GLU A 295 -11.70 26.97 -10.88
C GLU A 295 -10.41 26.23 -11.27
N THR A 296 -9.28 26.59 -10.64
CA THR A 296 -7.99 25.94 -10.90
C THR A 296 -8.01 24.49 -10.40
N PHE A 297 -8.53 24.28 -9.20
CA PHE A 297 -8.63 22.95 -8.60
C PHE A 297 -9.60 22.06 -9.38
N SER A 298 -10.82 22.56 -9.69
CA SER A 298 -11.84 21.82 -10.44
C SER A 298 -11.36 21.41 -11.82
N ALA A 299 -10.69 22.30 -12.56
CA ALA A 299 -10.15 21.97 -13.87
C ALA A 299 -9.09 20.86 -13.79
N ALA A 300 -8.19 20.91 -12.79
CA ALA A 300 -7.17 19.87 -12.61
C ALA A 300 -7.79 18.54 -12.16
N TYR A 301 -8.82 18.58 -11.32
CA TYR A 301 -9.53 17.39 -10.86
C TYR A 301 -10.27 16.73 -12.02
N GLU A 302 -11.00 17.50 -12.82
CA GLU A 302 -11.65 17.04 -14.05
C GLU A 302 -10.65 16.39 -15.02
N GLU A 303 -9.52 17.07 -15.29
CA GLU A 303 -8.46 16.53 -16.16
C GLU A 303 -7.95 15.18 -15.63
N PHE A 304 -7.74 15.07 -14.32
CA PHE A 304 -7.23 13.85 -13.71
C PHE A 304 -8.24 12.70 -13.76
N LEU A 305 -9.53 12.97 -13.51
CA LEU A 305 -10.57 11.95 -13.66
C LEU A 305 -10.67 11.45 -15.11
N LEU A 306 -10.57 12.34 -16.10
CA LEU A 306 -10.53 11.94 -17.52
C LEU A 306 -9.33 11.06 -17.84
N LYS A 307 -8.16 11.38 -17.28
CA LYS A 307 -6.94 10.56 -17.45
C LYS A 307 -7.11 9.16 -16.84
N ILE A 308 -7.69 9.06 -15.65
CA ILE A 308 -7.97 7.77 -15.01
C ILE A 308 -8.94 6.94 -15.87
N PHE A 309 -10.06 7.53 -16.29
CA PHE A 309 -11.01 6.82 -17.16
C PHE A 309 -10.38 6.41 -18.50
N SER A 310 -9.53 7.24 -19.09
CA SER A 310 -8.83 6.91 -20.33
C SER A 310 -7.81 5.78 -20.14
N ALA A 311 -7.09 5.75 -19.02
CA ALA A 311 -6.13 4.67 -18.73
C ALA A 311 -6.82 3.31 -18.55
N TYR A 312 -8.02 3.31 -17.99
CA TYR A 312 -8.78 2.09 -17.71
C TYR A 312 -9.96 1.90 -18.65
N GLU A 313 -9.91 2.46 -19.87
CA GLU A 313 -11.00 2.36 -20.85
C GLU A 313 -11.33 0.92 -21.25
N SER A 314 -10.39 -0.01 -21.06
CA SER A 314 -10.60 -1.45 -21.26
C SER A 314 -11.59 -2.08 -20.27
N ASN A 315 -11.83 -1.44 -19.13
CA ASN A 315 -12.87 -1.80 -18.18
C ASN A 315 -13.97 -0.74 -18.17
N GLU A 316 -14.99 -0.94 -19.01
CA GLU A 316 -16.12 -0.01 -19.15
C GLU A 316 -16.93 0.13 -17.84
N ASP A 317 -16.84 -0.85 -16.94
CA ASP A 317 -17.51 -0.86 -15.63
C ASP A 317 -16.67 -0.22 -14.51
N ALA A 318 -15.43 0.21 -14.78
CA ALA A 318 -14.58 0.84 -13.78
C ALA A 318 -15.25 2.09 -13.21
N LYS A 319 -15.22 2.23 -11.88
CA LYS A 319 -15.82 3.37 -11.15
C LYS A 319 -14.76 4.17 -10.44
N ILE A 320 -15.00 5.47 -10.28
CA ILE A 320 -14.16 6.36 -9.48
C ILE A 320 -14.94 6.81 -8.24
N LEU A 321 -14.33 6.66 -7.06
CA LEU A 321 -14.81 7.24 -5.81
C LEU A 321 -13.86 8.36 -5.36
N SER A 322 -14.29 9.60 -5.50
CA SER A 322 -13.60 10.76 -4.93
C SER A 322 -13.90 10.85 -3.45
N VAL A 323 -12.88 10.79 -2.60
CA VAL A 323 -13.02 10.84 -1.13
C VAL A 323 -12.41 12.12 -0.59
N CYS A 324 -13.12 12.79 0.32
CA CYS A 324 -12.61 13.95 1.03
C CYS A 324 -13.06 13.92 2.51
N GLY A 325 -12.46 14.79 3.32
CA GLY A 325 -12.81 14.93 4.75
C GLY A 325 -11.91 14.06 5.60
N GLN A 326 -12.49 13.30 6.54
CA GLN A 326 -11.76 12.41 7.46
C GLN A 326 -10.94 13.13 8.54
N GLY A 327 -11.29 14.39 8.82
CA GLY A 327 -10.71 15.18 9.90
C GLY A 327 -11.46 15.01 11.23
N SER A 328 -10.92 15.63 12.28
CA SER A 328 -11.56 15.71 13.60
C SER A 328 -11.66 17.17 14.04
N PRO A 329 -12.67 17.56 14.83
CA PRO A 329 -12.70 18.86 15.50
C PRO A 329 -11.51 19.10 16.43
N ALA A 330 -10.85 18.04 16.90
CA ALA A 330 -9.68 18.12 17.76
C ALA A 330 -8.35 18.19 16.98
N GLU A 331 -8.39 18.00 15.66
CA GLU A 331 -7.20 17.92 14.80
C GLU A 331 -6.26 19.12 14.96
N SER A 332 -6.84 20.34 15.09
CA SER A 332 -6.06 21.57 15.27
C SER A 332 -5.20 21.59 16.54
N ALA A 333 -5.50 20.75 17.53
CA ALA A 333 -4.67 20.61 18.72
C ALA A 333 -3.37 19.83 18.44
N PHE A 334 -3.37 18.98 17.41
CA PHE A 334 -2.24 18.15 17.00
C PHE A 334 -1.48 18.75 15.82
N ASP A 335 -2.20 19.36 14.86
CA ASP A 335 -1.63 20.04 13.69
C ASP A 335 -2.52 21.24 13.30
N PRO A 336 -2.20 22.47 13.77
CA PRO A 336 -3.03 23.67 13.56
C PRO A 336 -3.20 24.10 12.10
N ASP A 337 -2.29 23.70 11.22
CA ASP A 337 -2.30 24.05 9.79
C ASP A 337 -3.01 22.97 8.94
N ASN A 338 -3.57 21.94 9.58
CA ASN A 338 -4.27 20.83 8.96
C ASN A 338 -5.77 20.95 9.19
N ASN A 339 -6.52 21.08 8.11
CA ASN A 339 -7.97 21.00 8.11
C ASN A 339 -8.40 20.04 7.01
N ARG A 340 -8.54 18.76 7.33
CA ARG A 340 -8.90 17.74 6.34
C ARG A 340 -10.26 17.95 5.67
N CYS A 341 -11.14 18.79 6.22
CA CYS A 341 -12.42 19.15 5.61
C CYS A 341 -12.38 20.37 4.68
N SER A 342 -11.34 21.21 4.72
CA SER A 342 -11.26 22.36 3.83
C SER A 342 -11.29 22.03 2.33
N PRO A 343 -10.72 20.91 1.82
CA PRO A 343 -10.80 20.59 0.40
C PRO A 343 -12.18 20.10 -0.04
N CYS A 344 -13.07 19.68 0.87
CA CYS A 344 -14.30 18.97 0.49
C CYS A 344 -15.24 19.76 -0.42
N PRO A 345 -15.55 21.03 -0.16
CA PRO A 345 -16.38 21.81 -1.07
C PRO A 345 -15.78 21.90 -2.48
N HIS A 346 -14.45 21.96 -2.59
CA HIS A 346 -13.74 22.01 -3.86
C HIS A 346 -13.79 20.68 -4.62
N VAL A 347 -13.66 19.54 -3.91
CA VAL A 347 -13.81 18.20 -4.49
C VAL A 347 -15.26 17.95 -4.94
N GLU A 348 -16.24 18.37 -4.14
CA GLU A 348 -17.66 18.26 -4.46
C GLU A 348 -18.02 19.11 -5.69
N ASP A 349 -17.61 20.38 -5.71
CA ASP A 349 -17.81 21.27 -6.86
C ASP A 349 -17.18 20.69 -8.14
N ALA A 350 -15.92 20.25 -8.06
CA ALA A 350 -15.22 19.65 -9.19
C ALA A 350 -15.92 18.39 -9.74
N LEU A 351 -16.42 17.52 -8.84
CA LEU A 351 -17.13 16.31 -9.25
C LEU A 351 -18.51 16.64 -9.84
N ASN A 352 -19.21 17.65 -9.30
CA ASN A 352 -20.49 18.10 -9.84
C ASN A 352 -20.30 18.70 -11.25
N ASP A 353 -19.28 19.52 -11.45
CA ASP A 353 -18.90 20.06 -12.75
C ASP A 353 -18.53 18.93 -13.73
N PHE A 354 -17.73 17.95 -13.28
CA PHE A 354 -17.39 16.77 -14.07
C PHE A 354 -18.64 16.01 -14.54
N LYS A 355 -19.62 15.78 -13.66
CA LYS A 355 -20.88 15.09 -14.00
C LYS A 355 -21.73 15.86 -15.01
N ILE A 356 -21.70 17.19 -14.95
CA ILE A 356 -22.40 18.05 -15.91
C ILE A 356 -21.70 18.03 -17.27
N ASN A 357 -20.36 18.09 -17.28
CA ASN A 357 -19.55 18.17 -18.50
C ASN A 357 -19.42 16.81 -19.20
N HIS A 358 -19.42 15.70 -18.45
CA HIS A 358 -19.18 14.33 -18.93
C HIS A 358 -20.25 13.37 -18.39
N PRO A 359 -21.52 13.48 -18.80
CA PRO A 359 -22.62 12.74 -18.17
C PRO A 359 -22.44 11.21 -18.17
N GLU A 360 -21.94 10.61 -19.25
CA GLU A 360 -21.72 9.16 -19.35
C GLU A 360 -20.64 8.65 -18.37
N LEU A 361 -19.55 9.40 -18.20
CA LEU A 361 -18.52 9.08 -17.21
C LEU A 361 -18.98 9.45 -15.79
N GLY A 362 -19.78 10.49 -15.66
CA GLY A 362 -20.34 11.00 -14.42
C GLY A 362 -21.24 9.99 -13.69
N GLU A 363 -21.90 9.08 -14.42
CA GLU A 363 -22.66 7.96 -13.85
C GLU A 363 -21.76 6.96 -13.10
N ARG A 364 -20.46 6.93 -13.40
CA ARG A 364 -19.44 6.07 -12.77
C ARG A 364 -18.54 6.82 -11.80
N ALA A 365 -18.83 8.08 -11.50
CA ALA A 365 -18.05 8.92 -10.59
C ALA A 365 -18.86 9.27 -9.34
N TYR A 366 -18.30 9.00 -8.15
CA TYR A 366 -19.00 9.08 -6.86
C TYR A 366 -18.25 9.94 -5.86
N LEU A 367 -18.97 10.50 -4.88
CA LEU A 367 -18.40 11.26 -3.76
C LEU A 367 -18.54 10.46 -2.47
N GLY A 368 -17.43 10.26 -1.77
CA GLY A 368 -17.38 9.77 -0.39
C GLY A 368 -16.97 10.91 0.54
N PHE A 369 -17.96 11.61 1.11
CA PHE A 369 -17.71 12.62 2.15
C PHE A 369 -17.66 11.97 3.52
N VAL A 370 -16.49 11.97 4.16
CA VAL A 370 -16.33 11.53 5.56
C VAL A 370 -16.38 12.77 6.48
N PRO A 371 -17.41 12.91 7.33
CA PRO A 371 -17.59 14.10 8.17
C PRO A 371 -16.41 14.38 9.09
N CYS A 372 -16.09 15.67 9.28
CA CYS A 372 -15.08 16.12 10.26
C CYS A 372 -15.71 16.75 11.51
N ASP A 373 -16.99 16.49 11.78
CA ASP A 373 -17.72 17.01 12.93
C ASP A 373 -17.52 16.20 14.22
N GLY A 374 -16.65 15.18 14.18
CA GLY A 374 -16.39 14.29 15.29
C GLY A 374 -17.25 13.03 15.30
N SER A 375 -18.14 12.84 14.30
CA SER A 375 -18.98 11.64 14.21
C SER A 375 -18.22 10.39 13.73
N VAL A 376 -17.15 10.57 12.94
CA VAL A 376 -16.31 9.46 12.46
C VAL A 376 -14.96 9.47 13.18
N VAL A 377 -14.14 10.50 12.98
CA VAL A 377 -12.86 10.66 13.70
C VAL A 377 -13.08 11.65 14.83
N VAL A 378 -12.95 11.18 16.06
CA VAL A 378 -13.35 11.92 17.26
C VAL A 378 -12.22 12.82 17.74
N GLY A 379 -10.96 12.39 17.59
CA GLY A 379 -9.80 13.03 18.20
C GLY A 379 -9.41 12.45 19.56
N ASP A 380 -9.98 11.29 19.92
CA ASP A 380 -9.77 10.59 21.19
C ASP A 380 -9.38 9.14 20.89
N ASP A 381 -8.15 8.77 21.25
CA ASP A 381 -7.48 7.50 20.95
C ASP A 381 -7.40 7.09 19.46
N ASP A 382 -7.86 7.93 18.53
CA ASP A 382 -7.92 7.66 17.09
C ASP A 382 -6.97 8.53 16.23
N ILE A 383 -6.14 9.33 16.90
CA ILE A 383 -5.08 10.14 16.30
C ILE A 383 -3.72 9.52 16.64
N GLY A 384 -2.85 9.41 15.64
CA GLY A 384 -1.46 8.99 15.73
C GLY A 384 -0.51 10.19 15.74
N CYS A 385 0.69 10.00 15.19
CA CYS A 385 1.65 11.08 15.11
C CYS A 385 1.25 12.17 14.10
N ALA A 386 1.75 13.40 14.33
CA ALA A 386 1.57 14.55 13.45
C ALA A 386 0.10 14.83 13.07
N GLY A 387 -0.84 14.58 13.98
CA GLY A 387 -2.28 14.78 13.73
C GLY A 387 -2.88 13.88 12.66
N HIS A 388 -2.21 12.78 12.28
CA HIS A 388 -2.74 11.79 11.34
C HIS A 388 -3.54 10.71 12.07
N LYS A 389 -4.34 9.93 11.34
CA LYS A 389 -5.13 8.85 11.95
C LYS A 389 -4.23 7.66 12.29
N ASN A 390 -4.31 7.17 13.53
CA ASN A 390 -3.74 5.87 13.86
C ASN A 390 -4.65 4.73 13.33
N ALA A 391 -4.31 3.48 13.63
CA ALA A 391 -5.08 2.31 13.21
C ALA A 391 -6.56 2.36 13.62
N VAL A 392 -6.89 2.94 14.77
CA VAL A 392 -8.27 3.12 15.23
C VAL A 392 -8.98 4.16 14.36
N GLY A 393 -8.36 5.31 14.11
CA GLY A 393 -8.94 6.34 13.24
C GLY A 393 -9.13 5.87 11.80
N GLN A 394 -8.14 5.16 11.26
CA GLN A 394 -8.21 4.53 9.94
C GLN A 394 -9.35 3.50 9.87
N ARG A 395 -9.53 2.68 10.91
CA ARG A 395 -10.66 1.75 11.01
C ARG A 395 -12.00 2.47 10.98
N LYS A 396 -12.16 3.58 11.71
CA LYS A 396 -13.42 4.35 11.72
C LYS A 396 -13.75 4.92 10.34
N VAL A 397 -12.75 5.43 9.62
CA VAL A 397 -12.93 5.90 8.23
C VAL A 397 -13.31 4.74 7.31
N PHE A 398 -12.65 3.59 7.44
CA PHE A 398 -13.02 2.37 6.73
C PHE A 398 -14.47 1.95 7.02
N ASP A 399 -14.89 1.87 8.29
CA ASP A 399 -16.23 1.43 8.68
C ASP A 399 -17.31 2.38 8.12
N TYR A 400 -16.97 3.66 7.95
CA TYR A 400 -17.84 4.65 7.33
C TYR A 400 -17.92 4.51 5.80
N LEU A 401 -16.80 4.27 5.13
CA LEU A 401 -16.75 4.16 3.66
C LEU A 401 -17.18 2.79 3.13
N GLN A 402 -16.98 1.72 3.90
CA GLN A 402 -17.26 0.35 3.45
C GLN A 402 -18.71 0.16 2.96
N PRO A 403 -19.77 0.64 3.64
CA PRO A 403 -21.13 0.53 3.13
C PRO A 403 -21.35 1.24 1.79
N LEU A 404 -20.74 2.41 1.60
CA LEU A 404 -20.82 3.17 0.35
C LEU A 404 -20.12 2.42 -0.79
N VAL A 405 -18.95 1.82 -0.53
CA VAL A 405 -18.25 0.99 -1.53
C VAL A 405 -19.08 -0.24 -1.88
N SER A 406 -19.68 -0.92 -0.90
CA SER A 406 -20.60 -2.05 -1.15
C SER A 406 -21.78 -1.64 -2.02
N GLU A 407 -22.39 -0.48 -1.78
CA GLU A 407 -23.51 0.03 -2.57
C GLU A 407 -23.09 0.36 -4.01
N ILE A 408 -21.99 1.10 -4.18
CA ILE A 408 -21.52 1.53 -5.50
C ILE A 408 -21.08 0.33 -6.34
N MET A 409 -20.40 -0.63 -5.74
CA MET A 409 -19.76 -1.74 -6.45
C MET A 409 -20.61 -3.01 -6.53
N ASP A 410 -21.69 -3.12 -5.75
CA ASP A 410 -22.44 -4.37 -5.53
C ASP A 410 -21.52 -5.50 -5.01
N TRP A 411 -20.74 -5.17 -3.97
CA TRP A 411 -19.67 -6.02 -3.42
C TRP A 411 -19.95 -6.63 -2.06
#